data_AF-A0A1J3ITR1-F1
#
_entry.id   AF-A0A1J3ITR1-F1
#
_cell.length_a   1.000
_cell.length_b   1.000
_cell.length_c   1.000
_cell.angle_alpha   90.00
_cell.angle_beta   90.00
_cell.angle_gamma   90.00
#
_symmetry.space_group_name_H-M   'P 1'
#
loop_
_entity.id
_entity.type
_entity.pdbx_description
1 polymer ?
#
loop_
_entity_poly.entity_id
_entity_poly.type
_entity_poly.pdbx_seq_one_letter_code
_entity_poly.pdbx_strand_id
1 'polypeptide(L)'
;FYSMKDKIFPLLKYSYDNLEGEQVKSCLLYCALFPEDDRIPKEKLIGLWICEGIIDGSEGIEKAENKGYEIIGSLVRASLLMEVGWHRTECVYMHDVVREMALWIATDLGIQKEAFIVRASVGLHEMPKVEDWNVVRRMSLMNNKIHHLSGSPECLELTTLLQRRANLANISSEFFKSMPRLAVLDLSCNGNLFELPDGISELVSLQYLDLSYTSIRHLPKGVKELKKLIHLDLEEADKLSSVAWISSLHNLKILKLSRVGFTLDCEVVEELKALENLEILTIDFNLPPSLKKFLSSHRLPCCTRDLTIRGIDMDTSGLSLPVTMNKLREFNILWCSISEIKTVSPLHNPRNLFFLSLSKVMILDCKCMKELTFLMFAPNLRTLVVSIANQLEDIISKEKVCEGEKSGMVPFQKLVTLVLVDLPELKNIYWSHLPFPCLKRFDVFGCSKLKKLPLDSQSGRHGENGLIIRYKEKEWIENVEWEDEATKNWFLHSSSQV
;
A
#
# COMPACT_ATOMS: atom_id res chain seq x y z
N PHE A 1 -13.32 -8.79 36.53
CA PHE A 1 -12.56 -9.10 35.31
C PHE A 1 -11.42 -10.10 35.53
N TYR A 2 -10.62 -10.04 36.61
CA TYR A 2 -9.54 -11.03 36.86
C TYR A 2 -10.04 -12.49 36.88
N SER A 3 -11.10 -12.80 37.64
CA SER A 3 -11.69 -14.15 37.70
C SER A 3 -12.31 -14.67 36.39
N MET A 4 -12.49 -13.78 35.40
CA MET A 4 -13.01 -14.11 34.08
C MET A 4 -11.87 -14.44 33.10
N LYS A 5 -10.74 -13.73 33.19
CA LYS A 5 -9.52 -14.02 32.40
C LYS A 5 -8.99 -15.42 32.68
N ASP A 6 -8.94 -15.82 33.94
CA ASP A 6 -8.46 -17.15 34.37
C ASP A 6 -9.33 -18.31 33.86
N LYS A 7 -10.59 -18.04 33.49
CA LYS A 7 -11.51 -19.04 32.92
C LYS A 7 -11.55 -19.00 31.39
N ILE A 8 -11.46 -17.82 30.79
CA ILE A 8 -11.61 -17.62 29.35
C ILE A 8 -10.31 -17.87 28.59
N PHE A 9 -9.16 -17.41 29.09
CA PHE A 9 -7.90 -17.54 28.36
C PHE A 9 -7.49 -18.99 28.13
N PRO A 10 -7.63 -19.92 29.08
CA PRO A 10 -7.36 -21.34 28.80
C PRO A 10 -8.25 -21.93 27.71
N LEU A 11 -9.51 -21.48 27.60
CA LEU A 11 -10.44 -21.95 26.55
C LEU A 11 -10.06 -21.39 25.17
N LEU A 12 -9.72 -20.11 25.08
CA LEU A 12 -9.28 -19.50 23.82
C LEU A 12 -7.88 -20.00 23.40
N LYS A 13 -7.02 -20.31 24.37
CA LYS A 13 -5.68 -20.88 24.12
C LYS A 13 -5.79 -22.20 23.36
N TYR A 14 -6.88 -22.95 23.49
CA TYR A 14 -7.12 -24.13 22.66
C TYR A 14 -7.09 -23.82 21.16
N SER A 15 -7.71 -22.72 20.72
CA SER A 15 -7.65 -22.27 19.32
C SER A 15 -6.24 -21.90 18.89
N TYR A 16 -5.45 -21.29 19.78
CA TYR A 16 -4.03 -21.00 19.54
C TYR A 16 -3.18 -22.28 19.45
N ASP A 17 -3.40 -23.23 20.36
CA ASP A 17 -2.61 -24.48 20.42
C ASP A 17 -2.79 -25.32 19.16
N ASN A 18 -3.99 -25.29 18.57
CA ASN A 18 -4.34 -25.97 17.33
C ASN A 18 -3.82 -25.29 16.05
N LEU A 19 -3.18 -24.11 16.14
CA LEU A 19 -2.55 -23.51 14.97
C LEU A 19 -1.37 -24.36 14.49
N GLU A 20 -1.36 -24.68 13.20
CA GLU A 20 -0.29 -25.45 12.59
C GLU A 20 0.95 -24.57 12.34
N GLY A 21 2.04 -24.89 13.02
CA GLY A 21 3.34 -24.25 12.81
C GLY A 21 3.66 -23.10 13.77
N GLU A 22 4.88 -23.11 14.28
CA GLU A 22 5.36 -22.11 15.25
C GLU A 22 5.42 -20.69 14.68
N GLN A 23 5.60 -20.58 13.36
CA GLN A 23 5.58 -19.29 12.66
C GLN A 23 4.20 -18.64 12.70
N VAL A 24 3.12 -19.41 12.49
CA VAL A 24 1.73 -18.91 12.55
C VAL A 24 1.42 -18.40 13.96
N LYS A 25 1.83 -19.17 14.97
CA LYS A 25 1.71 -18.81 16.39
C LYS A 25 2.47 -17.52 16.70
N SER A 26 3.73 -17.43 16.29
CA SER A 26 4.57 -16.24 16.48
C SER A 26 3.99 -14.99 15.80
N CYS A 27 3.46 -15.13 14.58
CA CYS A 27 2.77 -14.07 13.87
C CYS A 27 1.53 -13.56 14.63
N LEU A 28 0.72 -14.46 15.20
CA LEU A 28 -0.42 -14.09 16.04
C LEU A 28 0.05 -13.30 17.28
N LEU A 29 1.06 -13.79 17.99
CA LEU A 29 1.56 -13.10 19.19
C LEU A 29 2.10 -11.71 18.86
N TYR A 30 2.72 -11.54 17.69
CA TYR A 30 3.19 -10.24 17.21
C TYR A 30 2.03 -9.26 16.97
N CYS A 31 0.89 -9.73 16.44
CA CYS A 31 -0.29 -8.87 16.25
C CYS A 31 -0.79 -8.25 17.56
N ALA A 32 -0.53 -8.86 18.71
CA ALA A 32 -0.98 -8.36 20.00
C ALA A 32 -0.29 -7.04 20.42
N LEU A 33 0.80 -6.66 19.73
CA LEU A 33 1.48 -5.37 19.92
C LEU A 33 0.63 -4.19 19.46
N PHE A 34 -0.32 -4.40 18.54
CA PHE A 34 -1.18 -3.35 18.05
C PHE A 34 -2.29 -3.02 19.06
N PRO A 35 -2.81 -1.79 19.07
CA PRO A 35 -3.96 -1.44 19.90
C PRO A 35 -5.19 -2.30 19.59
N GLU A 36 -6.11 -2.36 20.55
CA GLU A 36 -7.44 -2.94 20.37
C GLU A 36 -8.15 -2.33 19.15
N ASP A 37 -8.72 -3.20 18.30
CA ASP A 37 -9.45 -2.85 17.07
C ASP A 37 -8.68 -1.96 16.07
N ASP A 38 -7.36 -1.81 16.22
CA ASP A 38 -6.54 -1.06 15.27
C ASP A 38 -6.53 -1.79 13.92
N ARG A 39 -6.83 -1.06 12.86
CA ARG A 39 -6.84 -1.62 11.50
C ARG A 39 -5.43 -1.63 10.96
N ILE A 40 -4.87 -2.83 10.84
CA ILE A 40 -3.50 -3.05 10.39
C ILE A 40 -3.51 -3.41 8.90
N PRO A 41 -2.88 -2.61 8.02
CA PRO A 41 -2.69 -3.00 6.62
C PRO A 41 -1.91 -4.31 6.54
N LYS A 42 -2.42 -5.30 5.78
CA LYS A 42 -1.81 -6.63 5.68
C LYS A 42 -0.34 -6.55 5.23
N GLU A 43 -0.03 -5.74 4.22
CA GLU A 43 1.33 -5.57 3.71
C GLU A 43 2.30 -5.02 4.77
N LYS A 44 1.84 -4.07 5.60
CA LYS A 44 2.66 -3.53 6.71
C LYS A 44 2.91 -4.61 7.75
N LEU A 45 1.88 -5.34 8.16
CA LEU A 45 2.02 -6.44 9.12
C LEU A 45 3.01 -7.51 8.64
N ILE A 46 2.93 -7.89 7.37
CA ILE A 46 3.84 -8.87 6.79
C ILE A 46 5.27 -8.32 6.72
N GLY A 47 5.47 -7.06 6.34
CA GLY A 47 6.78 -6.41 6.37
C GLY A 47 7.44 -6.43 7.75
N LEU A 48 6.65 -6.21 8.80
CA LEU A 48 7.10 -6.32 10.19
C LEU A 48 7.52 -7.75 10.53
N TRP A 49 6.71 -8.76 10.16
CA TRP A 49 7.07 -10.17 10.40
C TRP A 49 8.33 -10.62 9.66
N ILE A 50 8.55 -10.12 8.44
CA ILE A 50 9.76 -10.43 7.67
C ILE A 50 10.98 -9.83 8.37
N CYS A 51 10.93 -8.56 8.74
CA CYS A 51 12.09 -7.86 9.30
C CYS A 51 12.36 -8.19 10.78
N GLU A 52 11.35 -8.65 11.51
CA GLU A 52 11.51 -9.28 12.83
C GLU A 52 12.15 -10.68 12.72
N GLY A 53 12.18 -11.28 11.52
CA GLY A 53 12.73 -12.62 11.27
C GLY A 53 11.77 -13.77 11.59
N ILE A 54 10.47 -13.49 11.76
CA ILE A 54 9.43 -14.53 11.95
C ILE A 54 9.15 -15.24 10.63
N ILE A 55 9.11 -14.48 9.53
CA ILE A 55 9.01 -15.00 8.17
C ILE A 55 10.37 -14.83 7.49
N ASP A 56 10.90 -15.93 6.95
CA ASP A 56 12.13 -15.90 6.19
C ASP A 56 11.95 -15.15 4.86
N GLY A 57 12.67 -14.03 4.70
CA GLY A 57 12.73 -13.21 3.48
C GLY A 57 13.95 -13.45 2.61
N SER A 58 14.77 -14.46 2.91
CA SER A 58 16.02 -14.75 2.20
C SER A 58 15.79 -15.17 0.75
N GLU A 59 14.73 -15.93 0.46
CA GLU A 59 14.37 -16.36 -0.89
C GLU A 59 13.65 -15.31 -1.76
N GLY A 60 13.43 -14.10 -1.22
CA GLY A 60 12.77 -12.99 -1.90
C GLY A 60 11.51 -12.51 -1.17
N ILE A 61 11.27 -11.20 -1.22
CA ILE A 61 10.17 -10.52 -0.52
C ILE A 61 8.81 -11.00 -1.01
N GLU A 62 8.63 -11.25 -2.31
CA GLU A 62 7.34 -11.68 -2.85
C GLU A 62 6.92 -13.07 -2.34
N LYS A 63 7.87 -14.01 -2.22
CA LYS A 63 7.60 -15.33 -1.63
C LYS A 63 7.25 -15.19 -0.14
N ALA A 64 8.00 -14.37 0.58
CA ALA A 64 7.75 -14.10 2.00
C ALA A 64 6.39 -13.43 2.21
N GLU A 65 6.00 -12.53 1.31
CA GLU A 65 4.67 -11.91 1.32
C GLU A 65 3.55 -12.91 1.12
N ASN A 66 3.66 -13.79 0.12
CA ASN A 66 2.66 -14.83 -0.14
C ASN A 66 2.48 -15.72 1.09
N LYS A 67 3.58 -16.13 1.72
CA LYS A 67 3.55 -16.87 2.99
C LYS A 67 2.88 -16.05 4.11
N GLY A 68 3.15 -14.76 4.20
CA GLY A 68 2.48 -13.86 5.14
C GLY A 68 0.97 -13.80 4.92
N TYR A 69 0.51 -13.71 3.67
CA TYR A 69 -0.92 -13.75 3.33
C TYR A 69 -1.56 -15.11 3.66
N GLU A 70 -0.87 -16.22 3.44
CA GLU A 70 -1.32 -17.55 3.85
C GLU A 70 -1.51 -17.65 5.37
N ILE A 71 -0.54 -17.16 6.14
CA ILE A 71 -0.60 -17.10 7.61
C ILE A 71 -1.79 -16.24 8.05
N ILE A 72 -1.96 -15.05 7.49
CA ILE A 72 -3.13 -14.19 7.77
C ILE A 72 -4.44 -14.94 7.48
N GLY A 73 -4.53 -15.63 6.34
CA GLY A 73 -5.70 -16.42 5.98
C GLY A 73 -6.00 -17.53 7.00
N SER A 74 -4.98 -18.20 7.52
CA SER A 74 -5.14 -19.21 8.58
C SER A 74 -5.63 -18.61 9.89
N LEU A 75 -5.09 -17.47 10.31
CA LEU A 75 -5.53 -16.77 11.52
C LEU A 75 -6.96 -16.25 11.41
N VAL A 76 -7.36 -15.76 10.22
CA VAL A 76 -8.74 -15.34 9.93
C VAL A 76 -9.70 -16.53 9.95
N ARG A 77 -9.33 -17.66 9.33
CA ARG A 77 -10.15 -18.89 9.38
C ARG A 77 -10.33 -19.43 10.80
N ALA A 78 -9.32 -19.26 11.65
CA ALA A 78 -9.39 -19.61 13.08
C ALA A 78 -10.14 -18.56 13.92
N SER A 79 -10.65 -17.48 13.32
CA SER A 79 -11.30 -16.34 14.00
C SER A 79 -10.42 -15.66 15.06
N LEU A 80 -9.10 -15.75 14.91
CA LEU A 80 -8.12 -15.08 15.78
C LEU A 80 -7.73 -13.70 15.24
N LEU A 81 -7.99 -13.45 13.95
CA LEU A 81 -7.95 -12.13 13.31
C LEU A 81 -9.25 -11.92 12.53
N MET A 82 -9.65 -10.66 12.40
CA MET A 82 -10.83 -10.26 11.64
C MET A 82 -10.41 -9.45 10.42
N GLU A 83 -10.99 -9.75 9.26
CA GLU A 83 -10.71 -9.05 8.02
C GLU A 83 -11.67 -7.87 7.81
N VAL A 84 -11.13 -6.73 7.38
CA VAL A 84 -11.91 -5.54 7.08
C VAL A 84 -11.32 -4.82 5.86
N GLY A 85 -12.18 -4.51 4.89
CA GLY A 85 -11.82 -3.60 3.80
C GLY A 85 -11.98 -2.15 4.26
N TRP A 86 -10.91 -1.36 4.26
CA TRP A 86 -10.97 0.05 4.64
C TRP A 86 -10.27 0.94 3.61
N HIS A 87 -11.00 1.93 3.07
CA HIS A 87 -10.50 2.88 2.06
C HIS A 87 -9.65 2.25 0.94
N ARG A 88 -10.03 1.06 0.47
CA ARG A 88 -9.38 0.30 -0.62
C ARG A 88 -8.08 -0.41 -0.21
N THR A 89 -7.75 -0.47 1.08
CA THR A 89 -6.68 -1.29 1.65
C THR A 89 -7.29 -2.51 2.35
N GLU A 90 -6.69 -3.68 2.15
CA GLU A 90 -7.03 -4.88 2.92
C GLU A 90 -6.35 -4.79 4.29
N CYS A 91 -7.15 -4.75 5.34
CA CYS A 91 -6.69 -4.68 6.72
C CYS A 91 -7.17 -5.89 7.52
N VAL A 92 -6.45 -6.16 8.61
CA VAL A 92 -6.88 -7.07 9.67
C VAL A 92 -6.85 -6.35 11.01
N TYR A 93 -7.62 -6.83 11.97
CA TYR A 93 -7.53 -6.41 13.37
C TYR A 93 -7.71 -7.60 14.30
N MET A 94 -7.29 -7.44 15.55
CA MET A 94 -7.42 -8.45 16.60
C MET A 94 -8.41 -7.97 17.65
N HIS A 95 -9.38 -8.82 17.97
CA HIS A 95 -10.38 -8.54 19.00
C HIS A 95 -9.72 -8.47 20.39
N ASP A 96 -10.24 -7.62 21.28
CA ASP A 96 -9.70 -7.32 22.61
C ASP A 96 -9.36 -8.57 23.46
N VAL A 97 -10.28 -9.53 23.59
CA VAL A 97 -10.09 -10.75 24.39
C VAL A 97 -9.03 -11.66 23.78
N VAL A 98 -8.98 -11.78 22.44
CA VAL A 98 -7.95 -12.56 21.73
C VAL A 98 -6.58 -11.92 21.91
N ARG A 99 -6.53 -10.59 21.84
CA ARG A 99 -5.32 -9.80 22.07
C ARG A 99 -4.78 -9.99 23.48
N GLU A 100 -5.63 -9.88 24.49
CA GLU A 100 -5.23 -10.08 25.88
C GLU A 100 -4.77 -11.53 26.15
N MET A 101 -5.40 -12.52 25.53
CA MET A 101 -4.92 -13.91 25.54
C MET A 101 -3.55 -14.04 24.87
N ALA A 102 -3.34 -13.42 23.70
CA ALA A 102 -2.07 -13.46 23.00
C ALA A 102 -0.96 -12.82 23.83
N LEU A 103 -1.20 -11.69 24.50
CA LEU A 103 -0.24 -11.09 25.44
C LEU A 103 0.03 -11.99 26.64
N TRP A 104 -0.99 -12.64 27.19
CA TRP A 104 -0.82 -13.62 28.27
C TRP A 104 0.09 -14.79 27.84
N ILE A 105 -0.11 -15.34 26.64
CA ILE A 105 0.75 -16.39 26.09
C ILE A 105 2.17 -15.88 25.82
N ALA A 106 2.32 -14.71 25.20
CA ALA A 106 3.61 -14.12 24.85
C ALA A 106 4.49 -13.81 26.07
N THR A 107 3.86 -13.58 27.24
CA THR A 107 4.53 -13.31 28.52
C THR A 107 4.65 -14.56 29.39
N ASP A 108 4.75 -15.74 28.78
CA ASP A 108 4.85 -17.03 29.48
C ASP A 108 3.71 -17.23 30.49
N LEU A 109 2.48 -17.17 29.98
CA LEU A 109 1.25 -17.27 30.78
C LEU A 109 1.18 -16.21 31.90
N GLY A 110 1.73 -15.02 31.63
CA GLY A 110 1.75 -13.88 32.54
C GLY A 110 2.84 -13.92 33.61
N ILE A 111 3.82 -14.84 33.52
CA ILE A 111 4.98 -14.90 34.42
C ILE A 111 5.98 -13.78 34.07
N GLN A 112 6.25 -13.56 32.78
CA GLN A 112 7.24 -12.62 32.26
C GLN A 112 6.58 -11.35 31.72
N LYS A 113 5.82 -10.63 32.56
CA LYS A 113 4.99 -9.49 32.13
C LYS A 113 5.77 -8.37 31.45
N GLU A 114 7.02 -8.12 31.84
CA GLU A 114 7.85 -7.05 31.27
C GLU A 114 8.50 -7.46 29.94
N ALA A 115 8.48 -8.74 29.54
CA ALA A 115 9.02 -9.16 28.25
C ALA A 115 8.29 -8.51 27.06
N PHE A 116 7.01 -8.15 27.25
CA PHE A 116 6.19 -7.45 26.27
C PHE A 116 5.52 -6.24 26.91
N ILE A 117 6.01 -5.04 26.57
CA ILE A 117 5.45 -3.79 27.08
C ILE A 117 4.51 -3.22 26.03
N VAL A 118 3.22 -3.51 26.16
CA VAL A 118 2.18 -3.02 25.24
C VAL A 118 1.29 -2.04 25.98
N ARG A 119 1.58 -0.75 25.85
CA ARG A 119 0.86 0.37 26.46
C ARG A 119 0.29 1.29 25.39
N ALA A 120 -0.32 0.73 24.36
CA ALA A 120 -0.89 1.50 23.26
C ALA A 120 -2.24 2.15 23.66
N SER A 121 -2.51 3.37 23.18
CA SER A 121 -3.78 4.09 23.39
C SER A 121 -4.16 4.38 24.85
N VAL A 122 -3.23 4.32 25.81
CA VAL A 122 -3.53 4.55 27.24
C VAL A 122 -3.30 6.00 27.69
N GLY A 123 -2.82 6.86 26.79
CA GLY A 123 -2.62 8.29 27.06
C GLY A 123 -1.32 8.61 27.80
N LEU A 124 -0.25 7.82 27.58
CA LEU A 124 1.06 8.10 28.16
C LEU A 124 1.62 9.43 27.66
N HIS A 125 2.23 10.20 28.56
CA HIS A 125 2.98 11.42 28.25
C HIS A 125 4.50 11.24 28.38
N GLU A 126 4.91 10.19 29.10
CA GLU A 126 6.31 9.81 29.35
C GLU A 126 6.50 8.32 29.12
N MET A 127 7.76 7.87 29.07
CA MET A 127 8.07 6.44 29.02
C MET A 127 7.45 5.70 30.20
N PRO A 128 6.93 4.47 29.99
CA PRO A 128 6.45 3.66 31.09
C PRO A 128 7.60 3.34 32.05
N LYS A 129 7.28 3.19 33.34
CA LYS A 129 8.21 2.65 34.33
C LYS A 129 8.37 1.15 34.08
N VAL A 130 9.62 0.71 34.00
CA VAL A 130 10.02 -0.69 33.80
C VAL A 130 11.06 -1.02 34.85
N GLU A 131 10.90 -2.15 35.52
CA GLU A 131 11.82 -2.59 36.57
C GLU A 131 13.12 -3.11 35.97
N ASP A 132 13.04 -4.02 34.98
CA ASP A 132 14.20 -4.52 34.25
C ASP A 132 14.03 -4.34 32.73
N TRP A 133 14.74 -3.37 32.16
CA TRP A 133 14.72 -3.13 30.72
C TRP A 133 15.38 -4.25 29.90
N ASN A 134 16.23 -5.08 30.52
CA ASN A 134 16.95 -6.13 29.83
C ASN A 134 16.07 -7.34 29.47
N VAL A 135 14.93 -7.53 30.14
CA VAL A 135 14.00 -8.61 29.78
C VAL A 135 13.04 -8.22 28.66
N VAL A 136 12.94 -6.94 28.33
CA VAL A 136 11.99 -6.40 27.35
C VAL A 136 12.40 -6.83 25.95
N ARG A 137 11.56 -7.63 25.29
CA ARG A 137 11.77 -8.12 23.91
C ARG A 137 11.00 -7.30 22.90
N ARG A 138 9.76 -6.91 23.22
CA ARG A 138 8.92 -6.11 22.32
C ARG A 138 8.20 -5.01 23.07
N MET A 139 8.20 -3.82 22.49
CA MET A 139 7.58 -2.64 23.06
C MET A 139 6.67 -1.97 22.05
N SER A 140 5.43 -1.69 22.46
CA SER A 140 4.48 -0.91 21.69
C SER A 140 3.88 0.19 22.56
N LEU A 141 4.15 1.42 22.15
CA LEU A 141 3.71 2.65 22.80
C LEU A 141 2.85 3.50 21.83
N MET A 142 2.26 2.85 20.84
CA MET A 142 1.44 3.47 19.80
C MET A 142 0.30 4.32 20.37
N ASN A 143 -0.14 5.33 19.62
CA ASN A 143 -1.32 6.15 19.95
C ASN A 143 -1.24 6.81 21.35
N ASN A 144 -0.06 7.23 21.77
CA ASN A 144 0.15 7.98 23.02
C ASN A 144 0.49 9.46 22.74
N LYS A 145 0.90 10.19 23.80
CA LYS A 145 1.27 11.62 23.76
C LYS A 145 2.70 11.82 24.27
N ILE A 146 3.58 10.88 23.95
CA ILE A 146 4.98 10.90 24.35
C ILE A 146 5.75 11.79 23.39
N HIS A 147 5.99 13.03 23.81
CA HIS A 147 6.64 14.05 23.00
C HIS A 147 8.15 13.85 22.84
N HIS A 148 8.78 13.19 23.80
CA HIS A 148 10.22 13.05 23.87
C HIS A 148 10.61 11.62 24.25
N LEU A 149 11.49 11.01 23.45
CA LEU A 149 12.22 9.80 23.85
C LEU A 149 13.57 10.23 24.40
N SER A 150 13.75 10.11 25.71
CA SER A 150 14.97 10.54 26.41
C SER A 150 15.53 9.43 27.30
N GLY A 151 16.78 9.60 27.72
CA GLY A 151 17.52 8.61 28.51
C GLY A 151 18.25 7.61 27.64
N SER A 152 18.76 6.55 28.28
CA SER A 152 19.51 5.46 27.65
C SER A 152 19.10 4.15 28.31
N PRO A 153 17.84 3.70 28.13
CA PRO A 153 17.38 2.47 28.76
C PRO A 153 18.18 1.28 28.21
N GLU A 154 18.65 0.41 29.11
CA GLU A 154 19.41 -0.79 28.75
C GLU A 154 18.46 -1.88 28.24
N CYS A 155 18.09 -1.81 26.96
CA CYS A 155 17.17 -2.73 26.31
C CYS A 155 17.93 -3.75 25.44
N LEU A 156 18.77 -4.58 26.06
CA LEU A 156 19.67 -5.48 25.34
C LEU A 156 18.96 -6.58 24.53
N GLU A 157 17.73 -6.93 24.91
CA GLU A 157 16.92 -7.98 24.28
C GLU A 157 15.81 -7.45 23.36
N LEU A 158 15.65 -6.12 23.25
CA LEU A 158 14.56 -5.50 22.50
C LEU A 158 14.75 -5.68 20.99
N THR A 159 13.78 -6.30 20.32
CA THR A 159 13.77 -6.53 18.86
C THR A 159 12.77 -5.64 18.13
N THR A 160 11.67 -5.26 18.77
CA THR A 160 10.64 -4.39 18.17
C THR A 160 10.31 -3.20 19.09
N LEU A 161 10.33 -1.99 18.52
CA LEU A 161 9.78 -0.77 19.12
C LEU A 161 8.77 -0.12 18.17
N LEU A 162 7.49 -0.15 18.55
CA LEU A 162 6.40 0.52 17.82
C LEU A 162 6.01 1.81 18.54
N GLN A 163 6.39 2.95 17.99
CA GLN A 163 6.12 4.28 18.55
C GLN A 163 5.42 5.18 17.52
N ARG A 164 4.38 4.62 16.90
CA ARG A 164 3.54 5.27 15.89
C ARG A 164 2.45 6.16 16.50
N ARG A 165 2.11 7.29 15.86
CA ARG A 165 1.04 8.21 16.30
C ARG A 165 1.18 8.62 17.77
N ALA A 166 2.40 8.88 18.22
CA ALA A 166 2.73 9.17 19.62
C ALA A 166 2.87 10.67 19.92
N ASN A 167 2.67 11.53 18.91
CA ASN A 167 2.97 12.96 18.97
C ASN A 167 4.46 13.25 19.27
N LEU A 168 5.34 12.33 18.84
CA LEU A 168 6.76 12.40 19.08
C LEU A 168 7.37 13.59 18.33
N ALA A 169 8.17 14.38 19.03
CA ALA A 169 8.82 15.56 18.48
C ALA A 169 10.35 15.45 18.51
N ASN A 170 10.93 14.82 19.53
CA ASN A 170 12.37 14.70 19.66
C ASN A 170 12.82 13.35 20.27
N ILE A 171 14.00 12.88 19.86
CA ILE A 171 14.63 11.66 20.35
C ILE A 171 16.07 12.01 20.74
N SER A 172 16.45 11.78 21.98
CA SER A 172 17.82 12.04 22.44
C SER A 172 18.82 11.08 21.77
N SER A 173 20.05 11.55 21.54
CA SER A 173 21.12 10.74 20.94
C SER A 173 21.42 9.44 21.67
N GLU A 174 21.32 9.48 23.00
CA GLU A 174 21.63 8.35 23.87
C GLU A 174 20.57 7.25 23.84
N PHE A 175 19.36 7.56 23.38
CA PHE A 175 18.22 6.63 23.47
C PHE A 175 18.47 5.31 22.75
N PHE A 176 19.17 5.35 21.61
CA PHE A 176 19.44 4.16 20.80
C PHE A 176 20.72 3.40 21.20
N LYS A 177 21.53 3.93 22.13
CA LYS A 177 22.86 3.35 22.44
C LYS A 177 22.81 1.92 22.96
N SER A 178 21.78 1.58 23.74
CA SER A 178 21.68 0.31 24.45
C SER A 178 20.59 -0.60 23.89
N MET A 179 20.40 -0.62 22.56
CA MET A 179 19.40 -1.45 21.87
C MET A 179 19.99 -2.25 20.69
N PRO A 180 21.09 -3.02 20.89
CA PRO A 180 21.85 -3.62 19.78
C PRO A 180 21.08 -4.68 18.98
N ARG A 181 19.99 -5.21 19.52
CA ARG A 181 19.13 -6.24 18.88
C ARG A 181 17.89 -5.68 18.20
N LEU A 182 17.66 -4.37 18.27
CA LEU A 182 16.47 -3.76 17.69
C LEU A 182 16.47 -3.99 16.17
N ALA A 183 15.50 -4.77 15.70
CA ALA A 183 15.31 -5.14 14.31
C ALA A 183 14.21 -4.29 13.66
N VAL A 184 13.20 -3.89 14.43
CA VAL A 184 12.04 -3.14 13.96
C VAL A 184 11.88 -1.85 14.75
N LEU A 185 11.91 -0.71 14.05
CA LEU A 185 11.61 0.61 14.57
C LEU A 185 10.53 1.28 13.72
N ASP A 186 9.33 1.41 14.27
CA ASP A 186 8.22 2.13 13.64
C ASP A 186 8.01 3.48 14.35
N LEU A 187 8.34 4.57 13.67
CA LEU A 187 8.14 5.95 14.11
C LEU A 187 7.11 6.68 13.24
N SER A 188 6.32 5.95 12.45
CA SER A 188 5.38 6.51 11.49
C SER A 188 4.29 7.36 12.13
N CYS A 189 3.69 8.23 11.32
CA CYS A 189 2.59 9.12 11.72
C CYS A 189 2.94 10.02 12.93
N ASN A 190 4.20 10.41 13.07
CA ASN A 190 4.63 11.45 14.02
C ASN A 190 4.96 12.74 13.26
N GLY A 191 3.92 13.51 12.91
CA GLY A 191 4.06 14.74 12.12
C GLY A 191 4.87 15.87 12.79
N ASN A 192 5.22 15.74 14.07
CA ASN A 192 6.07 16.69 14.78
C ASN A 192 7.54 16.24 14.87
N LEU A 193 7.89 15.06 14.32
CA LEU A 193 9.25 14.57 14.28
C LEU A 193 9.98 15.19 13.07
N PHE A 194 10.88 16.13 13.34
CA PHE A 194 11.61 16.88 12.30
C PHE A 194 13.04 16.37 12.04
N GLU A 195 13.63 15.69 13.02
CA GLU A 195 14.99 15.17 12.96
C GLU A 195 15.08 13.81 13.67
N LEU A 196 16.05 12.99 13.25
CA LEU A 196 16.48 11.82 14.00
C LEU A 196 17.90 12.08 14.52
N PRO A 197 18.24 11.59 15.72
CA PRO A 197 19.59 11.72 16.24
C PRO A 197 20.58 10.85 15.46
N ASP A 198 21.85 11.28 15.40
CA ASP A 198 22.93 10.48 14.80
C ASP A 198 23.12 9.11 15.49
N GLY A 199 22.74 9.00 16.77
CA GLY A 199 22.75 7.75 17.53
C GLY A 199 21.91 6.62 16.94
N ILE A 200 21.09 6.88 15.90
CA ILE A 200 20.43 5.83 15.13
C ILE A 200 21.42 4.80 14.56
N SER A 201 22.68 5.19 14.32
CA SER A 201 23.74 4.27 13.83
C SER A 201 24.07 3.13 14.79
N GLU A 202 23.74 3.26 16.07
CA GLU A 202 23.95 2.23 17.09
C GLU A 202 23.00 1.03 16.92
N LEU A 203 21.92 1.19 16.14
CA LEU A 203 20.95 0.13 15.84
C LEU A 203 21.49 -0.84 14.77
N VAL A 204 22.61 -1.49 15.06
CA VAL A 204 23.35 -2.35 14.13
C VAL A 204 22.58 -3.58 13.63
N SER A 205 21.48 -3.93 14.30
CA SER A 205 20.57 -5.03 13.92
C SER A 205 19.32 -4.57 13.17
N LEU A 206 19.15 -3.26 12.93
CA LEU A 206 17.92 -2.72 12.37
C LEU A 206 17.70 -3.23 10.94
N GLN A 207 16.51 -3.79 10.72
CA GLN A 207 16.04 -4.32 9.44
C GLN A 207 14.84 -3.53 8.91
N TYR A 208 14.03 -2.95 9.79
CA TYR A 208 12.84 -2.16 9.44
C TYR A 208 12.88 -0.79 10.09
N LEU A 209 12.81 0.25 9.25
CA LEU A 209 12.66 1.63 9.67
C LEU A 209 11.48 2.27 8.93
N ASP A 210 10.45 2.66 9.68
CA ASP A 210 9.29 3.37 9.13
C ASP A 210 9.22 4.79 9.70
N LEU A 211 9.38 5.76 8.80
CA LEU A 211 9.30 7.20 9.05
C LEU A 211 8.18 7.84 8.21
N SER A 212 7.27 7.02 7.68
CA SER A 212 6.16 7.51 6.87
C SER A 212 5.26 8.46 7.66
N TYR A 213 4.67 9.44 6.99
CA TYR A 213 3.83 10.47 7.62
C TYR A 213 4.51 11.18 8.81
N THR A 214 5.82 11.43 8.71
CA THR A 214 6.58 12.32 9.60
C THR A 214 6.95 13.61 8.87
N SER A 215 7.42 14.62 9.59
CA SER A 215 7.94 15.86 8.99
C SER A 215 9.47 15.92 9.03
N ILE A 216 10.11 14.74 8.92
CA ILE A 216 11.56 14.59 8.92
C ILE A 216 12.15 15.44 7.79
N ARG A 217 13.12 16.31 8.11
CA ARG A 217 13.73 17.22 7.13
C ARG A 217 14.96 16.61 6.48
N HIS A 218 15.76 15.94 7.29
CA HIS A 218 16.98 15.27 6.88
C HIS A 218 17.09 13.96 7.64
N LEU A 219 17.66 12.96 6.98
CA LEU A 219 18.08 11.72 7.63
C LEU A 219 19.53 11.89 8.11
N PRO A 220 19.86 11.52 9.35
CA PRO A 220 21.19 11.70 9.91
C PRO A 220 22.21 10.83 9.16
N LYS A 221 23.49 11.23 9.20
CA LYS A 221 24.55 10.50 8.49
C LYS A 221 24.67 9.07 8.99
N GLY A 222 24.31 8.81 10.24
CA GLY A 222 24.32 7.48 10.84
C GLY A 222 23.43 6.44 10.14
N VAL A 223 22.39 6.85 9.39
CA VAL A 223 21.51 5.90 8.69
C VAL A 223 22.28 5.08 7.65
N LYS A 224 23.32 5.64 7.04
CA LYS A 224 24.18 4.94 6.07
C LYS A 224 24.94 3.73 6.67
N GLU A 225 25.07 3.67 7.99
CA GLU A 225 25.73 2.59 8.72
C GLU A 225 24.79 1.42 9.04
N LEU A 226 23.49 1.56 8.78
CA LEU A 226 22.49 0.52 9.01
C LEU A 226 22.54 -0.57 7.94
N LYS A 227 23.64 -1.34 7.92
CA LYS A 227 23.95 -2.31 6.87
C LYS A 227 22.98 -3.48 6.80
N LYS A 228 22.17 -3.74 7.83
CA LYS A 228 21.14 -4.79 7.82
C LYS A 228 19.77 -4.29 7.39
N LEU A 229 19.61 -3.00 7.07
CA LEU A 229 18.30 -2.45 6.74
C LEU A 229 17.73 -3.11 5.46
N ILE A 230 16.55 -3.72 5.60
CA ILE A 230 15.80 -4.40 4.54
C ILE A 230 14.66 -3.51 4.04
N HIS A 231 13.99 -2.82 4.96
CA HIS A 231 12.81 -2.01 4.70
C HIS A 231 13.01 -0.59 5.21
N LEU A 232 12.90 0.38 4.29
CA LEU A 232 12.86 1.81 4.61
C LEU A 232 11.59 2.42 4.03
N ASP A 233 10.71 2.90 4.90
CA ASP A 233 9.47 3.57 4.52
C ASP A 233 9.58 5.07 4.82
N LEU A 234 9.54 5.88 3.76
CA LEU A 234 9.59 7.35 3.80
C LEU A 234 8.34 7.96 3.12
N GLU A 235 7.27 7.18 2.96
CA GLU A 235 6.05 7.69 2.30
C GLU A 235 5.48 8.89 3.05
N GLU A 236 5.06 9.92 2.31
CA GLU A 236 4.46 11.13 2.90
C GLU A 236 5.40 11.88 3.86
N ALA A 237 6.72 11.67 3.77
CA ALA A 237 7.74 12.50 4.40
C ALA A 237 7.94 13.81 3.61
N ASP A 238 6.92 14.66 3.62
CA ASP A 238 6.77 15.84 2.75
C ASP A 238 7.80 16.97 3.00
N LYS A 239 8.56 16.90 4.09
CA LYS A 239 9.67 17.84 4.41
C LYS A 239 11.05 17.29 4.12
N LEU A 240 11.18 16.02 3.75
CA LEU A 240 12.47 15.39 3.52
C LEU A 240 13.16 16.03 2.31
N SER A 241 14.40 16.48 2.47
CA SER A 241 15.09 17.26 1.44
C SER A 241 15.99 16.45 0.49
N SER A 242 16.41 15.24 0.86
CA SER A 242 17.32 14.42 0.05
C SER A 242 17.44 12.98 0.57
N VAL A 243 17.80 12.06 -0.34
CA VAL A 243 18.20 10.68 -0.05
C VAL A 243 19.52 10.30 -0.77
N ALA A 244 20.39 11.28 -1.03
CA ALA A 244 21.61 11.14 -1.86
C ALA A 244 22.72 10.19 -1.32
N TRP A 245 22.42 9.38 -0.32
CA TRP A 245 23.32 8.37 0.26
C TRP A 245 22.66 6.99 0.33
N ILE A 246 21.43 6.85 -0.20
CA ILE A 246 20.64 5.63 -0.09
C ILE A 246 21.37 4.43 -0.71
N SER A 247 22.21 4.66 -1.74
CA SER A 247 23.03 3.63 -2.38
C SER A 247 23.97 2.87 -1.43
N SER A 248 24.29 3.44 -0.26
CA SER A 248 25.11 2.80 0.78
C SER A 248 24.39 1.67 1.55
N LEU A 249 23.07 1.55 1.41
CA LEU A 249 22.23 0.53 2.04
C LEU A 249 22.10 -0.70 1.13
N HIS A 250 23.19 -1.46 1.01
CA HIS A 250 23.27 -2.55 0.03
C HIS A 250 22.29 -3.71 0.26
N ASN A 251 21.78 -3.90 1.48
CA ASN A 251 20.79 -4.94 1.81
C ASN A 251 19.33 -4.49 1.69
N LEU A 252 19.10 -3.24 1.25
CA LEU A 252 17.76 -2.69 1.14
C LEU A 252 16.97 -3.41 0.03
N LYS A 253 15.85 -4.03 0.42
CA LYS A 253 14.95 -4.75 -0.49
C LYS A 253 13.64 -4.00 -0.74
N ILE A 254 13.20 -3.20 0.23
CA ILE A 254 11.95 -2.43 0.16
C ILE A 254 12.29 -0.97 0.44
N LEU A 255 12.04 -0.12 -0.54
CA LEU A 255 12.19 1.33 -0.41
C LEU A 255 10.90 2.01 -0.84
N LYS A 256 10.32 2.80 0.04
CA LYS A 256 9.12 3.57 -0.27
C LYS A 256 9.38 5.06 -0.21
N LEU A 257 9.14 5.74 -1.34
CA LEU A 257 9.46 7.16 -1.57
C LEU A 257 8.29 7.94 -2.16
N SER A 258 7.07 7.42 -2.10
CA SER A 258 5.91 8.16 -2.58
C SER A 258 5.64 9.41 -1.74
N ARG A 259 5.38 10.54 -2.41
CA ARG A 259 5.04 11.84 -1.80
C ARG A 259 6.09 12.39 -0.83
N VAL A 260 7.37 12.19 -1.14
CA VAL A 260 8.49 12.83 -0.43
C VAL A 260 8.63 14.32 -0.76
N GLY A 261 9.27 15.07 0.13
CA GLY A 261 9.43 16.53 0.01
C GLY A 261 10.46 17.02 -1.01
N PHE A 262 11.32 16.15 -1.53
CA PHE A 262 12.39 16.51 -2.45
C PHE A 262 12.04 16.16 -3.90
N THR A 263 12.66 16.87 -4.82
CA THR A 263 12.53 16.61 -6.25
C THR A 263 13.37 15.40 -6.64
N LEU A 264 12.73 14.40 -7.24
CA LEU A 264 13.41 13.23 -7.78
C LEU A 264 14.10 13.59 -9.11
N ASP A 265 15.34 14.04 -9.02
CA ASP A 265 16.18 14.38 -10.16
C ASP A 265 16.95 13.17 -10.72
N CYS A 266 17.80 13.42 -11.72
CA CYS A 266 18.59 12.38 -12.36
C CYS A 266 19.71 11.81 -11.48
N GLU A 267 20.14 12.51 -10.42
CA GLU A 267 21.17 12.04 -9.48
C GLU A 267 20.57 11.03 -8.52
N VAL A 268 19.39 11.32 -7.96
CA VAL A 268 18.67 10.34 -7.12
C VAL A 268 18.33 9.07 -7.90
N VAL A 269 17.99 9.18 -9.19
CA VAL A 269 17.78 7.99 -10.03
C VAL A 269 19.04 7.13 -10.16
N GLU A 270 20.26 7.71 -10.14
CA GLU A 270 21.49 6.91 -10.12
C GLU A 270 21.72 6.25 -8.76
N GLU A 271 21.47 6.95 -7.66
CA GLU A 271 21.51 6.36 -6.32
C GLU A 271 20.57 5.15 -6.20
N LEU A 272 19.35 5.24 -6.76
CA LEU A 272 18.41 4.14 -6.78
C LEU A 272 18.89 2.96 -7.64
N LYS A 273 19.55 3.23 -8.78
CA LYS A 273 20.11 2.16 -9.62
C LYS A 273 21.20 1.36 -8.91
N ALA A 274 21.98 2.00 -8.05
CA ALA A 274 23.02 1.36 -7.25
C ALA A 274 22.47 0.40 -6.18
N LEU A 275 21.18 0.42 -5.88
CA LEU A 275 20.53 -0.53 -4.98
C LEU A 275 20.30 -1.87 -5.71
N GLU A 276 21.30 -2.76 -5.68
CA GLU A 276 21.29 -4.05 -6.40
C GLU A 276 20.27 -5.08 -5.89
N ASN A 277 19.90 -5.00 -4.61
CA ASN A 277 18.98 -5.95 -3.98
C ASN A 277 17.54 -5.42 -3.87
N LEU A 278 17.22 -4.28 -4.48
CA LEU A 278 15.90 -3.68 -4.40
C LEU A 278 14.84 -4.53 -5.11
N GLU A 279 13.84 -5.00 -4.36
CA GLU A 279 12.77 -5.87 -4.84
C GLU A 279 11.41 -5.15 -4.94
N ILE A 280 11.20 -4.11 -4.11
CA ILE A 280 10.00 -3.27 -4.06
C ILE A 280 10.38 -1.79 -3.99
N LEU A 281 9.81 -1.00 -4.90
CA LEU A 281 9.91 0.46 -4.93
C LEU A 281 8.53 1.12 -5.04
N THR A 282 8.24 2.13 -4.20
CA THR A 282 7.16 3.09 -4.44
C THR A 282 7.76 4.47 -4.70
N ILE A 283 7.32 5.16 -5.75
CA ILE A 283 8.00 6.37 -6.22
C ILE A 283 7.08 7.32 -6.99
N ASP A 284 7.35 8.62 -6.85
CA ASP A 284 6.63 9.69 -7.51
C ASP A 284 7.57 10.49 -8.42
N PHE A 285 7.18 10.81 -9.66
CA PHE A 285 7.96 11.66 -10.56
C PHE A 285 7.24 12.96 -10.88
N ASN A 286 7.96 14.08 -10.78
CA ASN A 286 7.51 15.41 -11.16
C ASN A 286 8.40 16.10 -12.22
N LEU A 287 9.48 15.43 -12.65
CA LEU A 287 10.38 15.92 -13.69
C LEU A 287 10.44 14.94 -14.88
N PRO A 288 10.22 15.41 -16.13
CA PRO A 288 10.32 14.57 -17.32
C PRO A 288 11.68 13.88 -17.51
N PRO A 289 12.85 14.55 -17.30
CA PRO A 289 14.15 13.91 -17.52
C PRO A 289 14.41 12.72 -16.60
N SER A 290 14.11 12.84 -15.31
CA SER A 290 14.32 11.77 -14.33
C SER A 290 13.34 10.62 -14.55
N LEU A 291 12.08 10.91 -14.91
CA LEU A 291 11.10 9.89 -15.30
C LEU A 291 11.58 9.09 -16.52
N LYS A 292 12.04 9.77 -17.59
CA LYS A 292 12.58 9.09 -18.77
C LYS A 292 13.77 8.22 -18.41
N LYS A 293 14.69 8.74 -17.60
CA LYS A 293 15.87 8.02 -17.11
C LYS A 293 15.53 6.79 -16.27
N PHE A 294 14.51 6.90 -15.41
CA PHE A 294 13.96 5.81 -14.62
C PHE A 294 13.32 4.72 -15.51
N LEU A 295 12.45 5.10 -16.44
CA LEU A 295 11.77 4.17 -17.36
C LEU A 295 12.75 3.46 -18.31
N SER A 296 13.89 4.09 -18.60
CA SER A 296 14.95 3.50 -19.43
C SER A 296 15.84 2.51 -18.66
N SER A 297 15.70 2.45 -17.33
CA SER A 297 16.43 1.49 -16.49
C SER A 297 15.84 0.08 -16.64
N HIS A 298 16.70 -0.93 -16.69
CA HIS A 298 16.28 -2.33 -16.78
C HIS A 298 15.85 -2.94 -15.44
N ARG A 299 16.15 -2.29 -14.30
CA ARG A 299 15.85 -2.82 -12.95
C ARG A 299 14.74 -2.07 -12.23
N LEU A 300 14.80 -0.74 -12.21
CA LEU A 300 13.89 0.07 -11.38
C LEU A 300 12.41 -0.14 -11.76
N PRO A 301 12.00 -0.11 -13.03
CA PRO A 301 10.61 -0.37 -13.40
C PRO A 301 10.14 -1.79 -13.01
N CYS A 302 11.04 -2.78 -13.00
CA CYS A 302 10.73 -4.19 -12.68
C CYS A 302 10.43 -4.42 -11.20
N CYS A 303 11.05 -3.64 -10.30
CA CYS A 303 10.78 -3.70 -8.86
C CYS A 303 9.75 -2.68 -8.38
N THR A 304 9.22 -1.82 -9.27
CA THR A 304 8.27 -0.78 -8.89
C THR A 304 6.88 -1.34 -8.70
N ARG A 305 6.30 -1.08 -7.52
CA ARG A 305 4.92 -1.40 -7.18
C ARG A 305 3.99 -0.24 -7.38
N ASP A 306 4.39 0.95 -6.95
CA ASP A 306 3.55 2.13 -7.03
C ASP A 306 4.32 3.22 -7.76
N LEU A 307 3.73 3.69 -8.87
CA LEU A 307 4.28 4.77 -9.66
C LEU A 307 3.26 5.89 -9.76
N THR A 308 3.62 7.07 -9.27
CA THR A 308 2.82 8.28 -9.48
C THR A 308 3.57 9.29 -10.34
N ILE A 309 2.91 9.87 -11.33
CA ILE A 309 3.44 10.91 -12.20
C ILE A 309 2.64 12.18 -11.93
N ARG A 310 3.28 13.28 -11.55
CA ARG A 310 2.61 14.52 -11.13
C ARG A 310 3.12 15.73 -11.89
N GLY A 311 2.22 16.58 -12.40
CA GLY A 311 2.60 17.90 -12.91
C GLY A 311 3.55 17.88 -14.11
N ILE A 312 3.63 16.75 -14.82
CA ILE A 312 4.55 16.56 -15.95
C ILE A 312 3.86 16.95 -17.25
N ASP A 313 4.54 17.80 -18.02
CA ASP A 313 4.21 18.05 -19.41
C ASP A 313 5.13 17.21 -20.30
N MET A 314 4.53 16.29 -21.06
CA MET A 314 5.19 15.57 -22.12
C MET A 314 4.55 16.07 -23.41
N ASP A 315 5.34 16.70 -24.28
CA ASP A 315 4.93 17.10 -25.63
C ASP A 315 4.28 15.91 -26.40
N THR A 316 4.06 16.04 -27.71
CA THR A 316 3.50 14.97 -28.56
C THR A 316 4.25 13.62 -28.52
N SER A 317 5.40 13.53 -27.85
CA SER A 317 6.17 12.30 -27.62
C SER A 317 5.42 11.20 -26.83
N GLY A 318 4.50 11.58 -25.93
CA GLY A 318 3.79 10.65 -25.06
C GLY A 318 4.65 9.99 -23.97
N LEU A 319 4.07 9.07 -23.21
CA LEU A 319 4.71 8.30 -22.13
C LEU A 319 4.92 6.86 -22.55
N SER A 320 6.15 6.36 -22.53
CA SER A 320 6.48 4.98 -22.87
C SER A 320 6.74 4.14 -21.62
N LEU A 321 5.83 3.24 -21.27
CA LEU A 321 5.96 2.32 -20.15
C LEU A 321 6.65 1.01 -20.60
N PRO A 322 7.71 0.56 -19.90
CA PRO A 322 8.33 -0.73 -20.15
C PRO A 322 7.39 -1.89 -19.82
N VAL A 323 7.39 -2.93 -20.67
CA VAL A 323 6.64 -4.18 -20.41
C VAL A 323 7.14 -4.95 -19.20
N THR A 324 8.34 -4.62 -18.70
CA THR A 324 8.96 -5.26 -17.54
C THR A 324 8.34 -4.84 -16.21
N MET A 325 7.43 -3.84 -16.19
CA MET A 325 6.70 -3.38 -15.00
C MET A 325 5.60 -4.36 -14.54
N ASN A 326 5.95 -5.63 -14.33
CA ASN A 326 5.02 -6.69 -13.97
C ASN A 326 4.59 -6.65 -12.48
N LYS A 327 5.39 -6.01 -11.62
CA LYS A 327 5.09 -5.82 -10.19
C LYS A 327 4.25 -4.57 -9.87
N LEU A 328 3.98 -3.72 -10.86
CA LEU A 328 3.20 -2.49 -10.71
C LEU A 328 1.78 -2.82 -10.24
N ARG A 329 1.40 -2.37 -9.04
CA ARG A 329 0.09 -2.53 -8.38
C ARG A 329 -0.77 -1.29 -8.48
N GLU A 330 -0.16 -0.12 -8.34
CA GLU A 330 -0.81 1.19 -8.44
C GLU A 330 -0.11 2.10 -9.44
N PHE A 331 -0.89 2.69 -10.35
CA PHE A 331 -0.38 3.65 -11.33
C PHE A 331 -1.23 4.90 -11.37
N ASN A 332 -0.63 6.03 -11.03
CA ASN A 332 -1.32 7.31 -10.89
C ASN A 332 -0.72 8.37 -11.83
N ILE A 333 -1.56 9.12 -12.54
CA ILE A 333 -1.16 10.28 -13.33
C ILE A 333 -2.03 11.46 -12.89
N LEU A 334 -1.39 12.51 -12.38
CA LEU A 334 -2.05 13.61 -11.68
C LEU A 334 -1.57 14.97 -12.22
N TRP A 335 -2.48 15.83 -12.66
CA TRP A 335 -2.16 17.19 -13.13
C TRP A 335 -1.16 17.20 -14.30
N CYS A 336 -1.23 16.23 -15.20
CA CYS A 336 -0.25 16.04 -16.29
C CYS A 336 -0.81 16.43 -17.66
N SER A 337 0.08 16.86 -18.56
CA SER A 337 -0.18 17.01 -19.99
C SER A 337 0.50 15.85 -20.72
N ILE A 338 -0.19 14.72 -20.84
CA ILE A 338 0.29 13.53 -21.56
C ILE A 338 -0.74 13.17 -22.61
N SER A 339 -0.32 13.15 -23.89
CA SER A 339 -1.21 12.88 -25.02
C SER A 339 -1.52 11.39 -25.21
N GLU A 340 -0.54 10.53 -24.93
CA GLU A 340 -0.63 9.09 -25.19
C GLU A 340 0.25 8.31 -24.19
N ILE A 341 -0.20 7.12 -23.81
CA ILE A 341 0.61 6.14 -23.07
C ILE A 341 0.85 4.94 -23.97
N LYS A 342 2.12 4.71 -24.30
CA LYS A 342 2.61 3.61 -25.13
C LYS A 342 3.24 2.54 -24.26
N THR A 343 3.07 1.28 -24.63
CA THR A 343 3.84 0.17 -24.06
C THR A 343 4.95 -0.21 -25.02
N VAL A 344 6.21 -0.21 -24.56
CA VAL A 344 7.36 -0.55 -25.43
C VAL A 344 7.44 -2.07 -25.61
N SER A 345 6.90 -2.60 -26.70
CA SER A 345 7.08 -4.00 -27.09
C SER A 345 8.23 -4.15 -28.10
N PRO A 346 9.19 -5.08 -27.90
CA PRO A 346 9.90 -5.70 -29.01
C PRO A 346 9.01 -6.81 -29.59
N LEU A 347 8.55 -6.63 -30.83
CA LEU A 347 7.96 -7.63 -31.75
C LEU A 347 6.57 -8.25 -31.42
N HIS A 348 5.59 -7.90 -32.26
CA HIS A 348 4.70 -8.79 -33.03
C HIS A 348 3.82 -9.86 -32.36
N ASN A 349 3.57 -9.88 -31.03
CA ASN A 349 2.55 -10.80 -30.48
C ASN A 349 1.48 -10.12 -29.60
N PRO A 350 0.26 -9.88 -30.13
CA PRO A 350 -0.83 -9.16 -29.44
C PRO A 350 -1.50 -9.94 -28.28
N ARG A 351 -0.96 -11.09 -27.86
CA ARG A 351 -1.50 -11.93 -26.78
C ARG A 351 -0.79 -11.78 -25.43
N ASN A 352 0.29 -11.01 -25.35
CA ASN A 352 1.02 -10.86 -24.09
C ASN A 352 0.28 -9.88 -23.16
N LEU A 353 -0.21 -10.41 -22.03
CA LEU A 353 -0.72 -9.62 -20.93
C LEU A 353 0.44 -8.86 -20.29
N PHE A 354 0.25 -7.56 -20.02
CA PHE A 354 1.22 -6.70 -19.34
C PHE A 354 0.64 -6.27 -17.99
N PHE A 355 1.42 -5.66 -17.10
CA PHE A 355 0.86 -5.12 -15.85
C PHE A 355 -0.01 -6.13 -15.05
N LEU A 356 0.43 -7.39 -14.96
CA LEU A 356 -0.35 -8.47 -14.34
C LEU A 356 -0.71 -8.18 -12.87
N SER A 357 0.11 -7.39 -12.17
CA SER A 357 -0.16 -7.00 -10.79
C SER A 357 -1.01 -5.73 -10.67
N LEU A 358 -1.29 -5.03 -11.79
CA LEU A 358 -1.91 -3.71 -11.75
C LEU A 358 -3.35 -3.83 -11.32
N SER A 359 -3.63 -3.27 -10.16
CA SER A 359 -4.91 -3.39 -9.47
C SER A 359 -5.64 -2.05 -9.40
N LYS A 360 -4.91 -0.94 -9.47
CA LYS A 360 -5.46 0.40 -9.34
C LYS A 360 -4.82 1.37 -10.30
N VAL A 361 -5.66 2.13 -11.00
CA VAL A 361 -5.26 3.23 -11.85
C VAL A 361 -6.05 4.48 -11.48
N MET A 362 -5.34 5.60 -11.27
CA MET A 362 -5.93 6.91 -11.04
C MET A 362 -5.41 7.92 -12.05
N ILE A 363 -6.31 8.53 -12.80
CA ILE A 363 -6.03 9.63 -13.72
C ILE A 363 -6.80 10.85 -13.21
N LEU A 364 -6.10 11.92 -12.87
CA LEU A 364 -6.70 13.15 -12.35
C LEU A 364 -6.14 14.37 -13.08
N ASP A 365 -7.00 15.27 -13.54
CA ASP A 365 -6.63 16.54 -14.17
C ASP A 365 -5.59 16.34 -15.30
N CYS A 366 -5.97 15.58 -16.32
CA CYS A 366 -5.10 15.24 -17.45
C CYS A 366 -5.62 15.86 -18.75
N LYS A 367 -4.85 16.77 -19.34
CA LYS A 367 -5.39 17.72 -20.36
C LYS A 367 -5.38 17.21 -21.80
N CYS A 368 -4.40 16.39 -22.17
CA CYS A 368 -4.13 16.04 -23.57
C CYS A 368 -4.52 14.60 -23.94
N MET A 369 -4.90 13.80 -22.95
CA MET A 369 -5.12 12.36 -23.11
C MET A 369 -6.45 12.11 -23.82
N LYS A 370 -6.41 11.32 -24.90
CA LYS A 370 -7.60 10.96 -25.68
C LYS A 370 -8.13 9.56 -25.39
N GLU A 371 -7.27 8.66 -24.92
CA GLU A 371 -7.64 7.28 -24.62
C GLU A 371 -6.75 6.61 -23.56
N LEU A 372 -7.22 5.49 -22.99
CA LEU A 372 -6.52 4.67 -21.98
C LEU A 372 -6.42 3.19 -22.42
N THR A 373 -6.22 2.92 -23.71
CA THR A 373 -6.26 1.56 -24.30
C THR A 373 -5.23 0.63 -23.70
N PHE A 374 -4.14 1.14 -23.11
CA PHE A 374 -3.18 0.29 -22.38
C PHE A 374 -3.82 -0.52 -21.24
N LEU A 375 -4.97 -0.07 -20.70
CA LEU A 375 -5.76 -0.79 -19.70
C LEU A 375 -6.31 -2.12 -20.21
N MET A 376 -6.41 -2.32 -21.54
CA MET A 376 -6.72 -3.63 -22.13
C MET A 376 -5.75 -4.71 -21.68
N PHE A 377 -4.50 -4.33 -21.40
CA PHE A 377 -3.45 -5.26 -21.03
C PHE A 377 -3.43 -5.55 -19.53
N ALA A 378 -4.23 -4.90 -18.69
CA ALA A 378 -4.23 -5.04 -17.23
C ALA A 378 -5.40 -5.93 -16.72
N PRO A 379 -5.28 -7.27 -16.76
CA PRO A 379 -6.39 -8.19 -16.50
C PRO A 379 -6.88 -8.19 -15.04
N ASN A 380 -6.03 -7.76 -14.11
CA ASN A 380 -6.30 -7.78 -12.68
C ASN A 380 -6.71 -6.42 -12.12
N LEU A 381 -7.05 -5.45 -12.98
CA LEU A 381 -7.49 -4.13 -12.58
C LEU A 381 -8.79 -4.22 -11.75
N ARG A 382 -8.75 -3.69 -10.52
CA ARG A 382 -9.86 -3.67 -9.56
C ARG A 382 -10.47 -2.29 -9.39
N THR A 383 -9.67 -1.24 -9.51
CA THR A 383 -10.12 0.15 -9.34
C THR A 383 -9.64 1.01 -10.49
N LEU A 384 -10.56 1.67 -11.18
CA LEU A 384 -10.27 2.71 -12.16
C LEU A 384 -10.95 4.00 -11.73
N VAL A 385 -10.16 5.06 -11.56
CA VAL A 385 -10.65 6.41 -11.28
C VAL A 385 -10.10 7.34 -12.35
N VAL A 386 -10.99 8.01 -13.07
CA VAL A 386 -10.65 9.01 -14.09
C VAL A 386 -11.46 10.26 -13.79
N SER A 387 -10.77 11.37 -13.53
CA SER A 387 -11.39 12.63 -13.14
C SER A 387 -10.74 13.81 -13.83
N ILE A 388 -11.54 14.75 -14.34
CA ILE A 388 -11.08 16.00 -14.97
C ILE A 388 -10.13 15.67 -16.15
N ALA A 389 -10.64 14.98 -17.17
CA ALA A 389 -9.87 14.69 -18.39
C ALA A 389 -10.65 15.17 -19.61
N ASN A 390 -10.45 16.46 -19.95
CA ASN A 390 -11.32 17.20 -20.86
C ASN A 390 -11.25 16.76 -22.33
N GLN A 391 -10.19 16.06 -22.74
CA GLN A 391 -10.01 15.56 -24.11
C GLN A 391 -10.18 14.04 -24.23
N LEU A 392 -10.51 13.35 -23.14
CA LEU A 392 -10.62 11.90 -23.12
C LEU A 392 -11.90 11.48 -23.86
N GLU A 393 -11.75 10.83 -25.01
CA GLU A 393 -12.87 10.42 -25.86
C GLU A 393 -13.29 8.97 -25.58
N ASP A 394 -12.33 8.09 -25.31
CA ASP A 394 -12.59 6.67 -25.04
C ASP A 394 -11.78 6.20 -23.83
N ILE A 395 -12.34 5.34 -22.96
CA ILE A 395 -11.48 4.62 -21.99
C ILE A 395 -10.63 3.60 -22.75
N ILE A 396 -11.25 2.80 -23.61
CA ILE A 396 -10.54 1.89 -24.51
C ILE A 396 -11.00 2.17 -25.94
N SER A 397 -10.07 2.59 -26.80
CA SER A 397 -10.36 2.93 -28.19
C SER A 397 -10.49 1.69 -29.07
N LYS A 398 -11.59 1.61 -29.84
CA LYS A 398 -11.81 0.55 -30.83
C LYS A 398 -10.76 0.55 -31.93
N GLU A 399 -10.42 1.75 -32.42
CA GLU A 399 -9.49 1.94 -33.53
C GLU A 399 -8.12 1.39 -33.17
N LYS A 400 -7.58 1.80 -32.01
CA LYS A 400 -6.27 1.32 -31.52
C LYS A 400 -6.22 -0.18 -31.23
N VAL A 401 -7.34 -0.81 -30.85
CA VAL A 401 -7.37 -2.26 -30.62
C VAL A 401 -7.48 -3.02 -31.93
N CYS A 402 -8.31 -2.58 -32.89
CA CYS A 402 -8.50 -3.27 -34.17
C CYS A 402 -7.34 -3.09 -35.16
N GLU A 403 -6.47 -2.09 -34.97
CA GLU A 403 -5.19 -1.98 -35.68
C GLU A 403 -4.19 -3.08 -35.26
N GLY A 404 -4.40 -3.74 -34.12
CA GLY A 404 -3.78 -5.02 -33.75
C GLY A 404 -4.72 -6.20 -34.02
N GLU A 405 -4.19 -7.36 -34.43
CA GLU A 405 -5.03 -8.56 -34.64
C GLU A 405 -5.90 -8.86 -33.40
N LYS A 406 -7.17 -9.22 -33.64
CA LYS A 406 -8.22 -9.46 -32.64
C LYS A 406 -7.70 -10.26 -31.43
N SER A 407 -7.29 -9.55 -30.39
CA SER A 407 -7.04 -10.16 -29.10
C SER A 407 -8.41 -10.50 -28.52
N GLY A 408 -8.74 -11.78 -28.39
CA GLY A 408 -9.98 -12.27 -27.75
C GLY A 408 -10.03 -11.98 -26.24
N MET A 409 -9.32 -10.95 -25.78
CA MET A 409 -9.25 -10.51 -24.40
C MET A 409 -10.43 -9.61 -24.07
N VAL A 410 -11.12 -9.94 -22.99
CA VAL A 410 -12.18 -9.11 -22.42
C VAL A 410 -11.58 -8.30 -21.27
N PRO A 411 -11.56 -6.95 -21.34
CA PRO A 411 -11.01 -6.12 -20.28
C PRO A 411 -11.89 -6.16 -19.02
N PHE A 412 -11.36 -5.61 -17.92
CA PHE A 412 -12.12 -5.30 -16.71
C PHE A 412 -12.84 -6.47 -16.00
N GLN A 413 -12.37 -7.71 -16.21
CA GLN A 413 -12.96 -8.90 -15.57
C GLN A 413 -12.94 -8.84 -14.04
N LYS A 414 -11.93 -8.22 -13.44
CA LYS A 414 -11.80 -8.08 -11.97
C LYS A 414 -12.14 -6.68 -11.46
N LEU A 415 -12.69 -5.81 -12.30
CA LEU A 415 -12.99 -4.42 -11.94
C LEU A 415 -14.10 -4.41 -10.89
N VAL A 416 -13.85 -3.78 -9.74
CA VAL A 416 -14.77 -3.65 -8.60
C VAL A 416 -15.34 -2.25 -8.52
N THR A 417 -14.53 -1.23 -8.82
CA THR A 417 -14.89 0.18 -8.74
C THR A 417 -14.48 0.91 -10.01
N LEU A 418 -15.45 1.55 -10.67
CA LEU A 418 -15.25 2.46 -11.79
C LEU A 418 -15.76 3.85 -11.39
N VAL A 419 -14.91 4.87 -11.49
CA VAL A 419 -15.29 6.26 -11.16
C VAL A 419 -14.87 7.16 -12.30
N LEU A 420 -15.85 7.82 -12.92
CA LEU A 420 -15.70 8.73 -14.05
C LEU A 420 -16.28 10.10 -13.68
N VAL A 421 -15.46 11.14 -13.62
CA VAL A 421 -15.88 12.46 -13.12
C VAL A 421 -15.38 13.56 -14.03
N ASP A 422 -16.26 14.46 -14.47
CA ASP A 422 -15.93 15.62 -15.29
C ASP A 422 -15.14 15.24 -16.56
N LEU A 423 -15.74 14.37 -17.38
CA LEU A 423 -15.20 13.88 -18.65
C LEU A 423 -16.12 14.32 -19.81
N PRO A 424 -16.11 15.61 -20.19
CA PRO A 424 -17.10 16.18 -21.11
C PRO A 424 -17.02 15.61 -22.54
N GLU A 425 -15.86 15.11 -22.95
CA GLU A 425 -15.64 14.54 -24.28
C GLU A 425 -15.77 13.00 -24.32
N LEU A 426 -15.98 12.35 -23.18
CA LEU A 426 -16.02 10.89 -23.11
C LEU A 426 -17.26 10.36 -23.83
N LYS A 427 -17.03 9.56 -24.87
CA LYS A 427 -18.06 8.94 -25.71
C LYS A 427 -18.27 7.48 -25.34
N ASN A 428 -17.19 6.73 -25.08
CA ASN A 428 -17.28 5.29 -24.84
C ASN A 428 -16.35 4.82 -23.69
N ILE A 429 -16.82 3.82 -22.95
CA ILE A 429 -15.95 3.03 -22.05
C ILE A 429 -15.34 1.85 -22.83
N TYR A 430 -16.18 1.12 -23.56
CA TYR A 430 -15.80 0.03 -24.46
C TYR A 430 -16.85 -0.08 -25.59
N TRP A 431 -16.47 -0.54 -26.78
CA TRP A 431 -17.36 -0.54 -27.96
C TRP A 431 -18.32 -1.74 -28.02
N SER A 432 -18.21 -2.71 -27.11
CA SER A 432 -19.13 -3.84 -26.99
C SER A 432 -19.52 -4.07 -25.53
N HIS A 433 -20.44 -5.00 -25.29
CA HIS A 433 -20.89 -5.36 -23.95
C HIS A 433 -19.77 -5.98 -23.11
N LEU A 434 -19.75 -5.66 -21.82
CA LEU A 434 -18.81 -6.23 -20.86
C LEU A 434 -19.57 -6.92 -19.71
N PRO A 435 -19.14 -8.13 -19.30
CA PRO A 435 -19.85 -8.88 -18.26
C PRO A 435 -19.69 -8.29 -16.86
N PHE A 436 -18.58 -7.58 -16.59
CA PHE A 436 -18.27 -6.95 -15.29
C PHE A 436 -18.63 -7.82 -14.07
N PRO A 437 -18.09 -9.05 -13.96
CA PRO A 437 -18.56 -10.00 -12.95
C PRO A 437 -18.24 -9.58 -11.51
N CYS A 438 -17.30 -8.66 -11.31
CA CYS A 438 -16.92 -8.17 -9.99
C CYS A 438 -17.34 -6.71 -9.70
N LEU A 439 -17.96 -6.00 -10.65
CA LEU A 439 -18.20 -4.57 -10.52
C LEU A 439 -19.32 -4.31 -9.52
N LYS A 440 -19.00 -3.57 -8.45
CA LYS A 440 -19.93 -3.24 -7.37
C LYS A 440 -20.37 -1.79 -7.41
N ARG A 441 -19.49 -0.90 -7.88
CA ARG A 441 -19.71 0.55 -7.88
C ARG A 441 -19.28 1.16 -9.20
N PHE A 442 -20.19 1.88 -9.83
CA PHE A 442 -19.94 2.71 -11.00
C PHE A 442 -20.42 4.14 -10.73
N ASP A 443 -19.49 5.06 -10.53
CA ASP A 443 -19.79 6.48 -10.38
C ASP A 443 -19.55 7.22 -11.70
N VAL A 444 -20.50 8.06 -12.11
CA VAL A 444 -20.43 8.85 -13.33
C VAL A 444 -21.04 10.23 -13.11
N PHE A 445 -20.20 11.27 -13.18
CA PHE A 445 -20.58 12.67 -12.94
C PHE A 445 -19.98 13.54 -14.05
N GLY A 446 -20.71 14.53 -14.58
CA GLY A 446 -20.17 15.45 -15.59
C GLY A 446 -19.70 14.80 -16.90
N CYS A 447 -20.30 13.68 -17.33
CA CYS A 447 -19.92 12.93 -18.54
C CYS A 447 -21.01 13.03 -19.63
N SER A 448 -21.30 14.23 -20.12
CA SER A 448 -22.49 14.52 -20.95
C SER A 448 -22.53 13.83 -22.31
N LYS A 449 -21.38 13.47 -22.90
CA LYS A 449 -21.30 12.74 -24.17
C LYS A 449 -21.33 11.21 -24.03
N LEU A 450 -21.26 10.69 -22.80
CA LEU A 450 -21.31 9.25 -22.54
C LEU A 450 -22.77 8.80 -22.60
N LYS A 451 -23.24 8.49 -23.81
CA LYS A 451 -24.62 8.08 -24.06
C LYS A 451 -24.83 6.57 -24.03
N LYS A 452 -23.77 5.78 -24.24
CA LYS A 452 -23.84 4.31 -24.27
C LYS A 452 -22.96 3.72 -23.18
N LEU A 453 -23.50 2.75 -22.47
CA LEU A 453 -22.77 1.98 -21.47
C LEU A 453 -22.48 0.58 -22.02
N PRO A 454 -21.29 -0.01 -21.74
CA PRO A 454 -20.97 -1.38 -22.15
C PRO A 454 -21.64 -2.40 -21.21
N LEU A 455 -22.95 -2.27 -21.02
CA LEU A 455 -23.76 -3.07 -20.12
C LEU A 455 -24.88 -3.76 -20.89
N ASP A 456 -25.07 -5.04 -20.61
CA ASP A 456 -26.23 -5.82 -21.04
C ASP A 456 -27.03 -6.32 -19.83
N SER A 457 -28.10 -7.07 -20.10
CA SER A 457 -28.96 -7.61 -19.04
C SER A 457 -28.25 -8.54 -18.07
N GLN A 458 -27.06 -9.07 -18.37
CA GLN A 458 -26.26 -9.98 -17.54
C GLN A 458 -25.10 -9.29 -16.82
N SER A 459 -24.71 -8.08 -17.25
CA SER A 459 -23.63 -7.32 -16.63
C SER A 459 -23.84 -7.10 -15.14
N GLY A 460 -22.81 -7.36 -14.32
CA GLY A 460 -22.82 -7.02 -12.88
C GLY A 460 -23.80 -7.84 -12.00
N ARG A 461 -24.36 -8.95 -12.48
CA ARG A 461 -25.33 -9.78 -11.72
C ARG A 461 -24.75 -10.59 -10.56
N HIS A 462 -23.42 -10.72 -10.45
CA HIS A 462 -22.79 -11.69 -9.54
C HIS A 462 -22.47 -11.18 -8.12
N GLY A 463 -22.92 -9.97 -7.73
CA GLY A 463 -22.73 -9.42 -6.39
C GLY A 463 -23.97 -9.56 -5.49
N GLU A 464 -23.79 -9.79 -4.19
CA GLU A 464 -24.88 -9.92 -3.20
C GLU A 464 -25.86 -8.73 -3.17
N ASN A 465 -25.41 -7.53 -3.58
CA ASN A 465 -26.21 -6.30 -3.65
C ASN A 465 -26.37 -5.73 -5.08
N GLY A 466 -25.95 -6.45 -6.12
CA GLY A 466 -25.92 -5.96 -7.51
C GLY A 466 -24.94 -4.80 -7.77
N LEU A 467 -24.88 -4.33 -9.03
CA LEU A 467 -24.11 -3.15 -9.43
C LEU A 467 -24.87 -1.86 -9.06
N ILE A 468 -24.22 -1.00 -8.28
CA ILE A 468 -24.76 0.33 -7.96
C ILE A 468 -24.17 1.38 -8.91
N ILE A 469 -25.04 2.05 -9.68
CA ILE A 469 -24.67 3.19 -10.53
C ILE A 469 -25.00 4.48 -9.81
N ARG A 470 -24.02 5.37 -9.65
CA ARG A 470 -24.20 6.65 -8.96
C ARG A 470 -23.96 7.80 -9.91
N TYR A 471 -24.94 8.68 -10.03
CA TYR A 471 -24.93 9.81 -10.95
C TYR A 471 -25.47 11.07 -10.26
N LYS A 472 -25.16 12.24 -10.82
CA LYS A 472 -25.58 13.53 -10.26
C LYS A 472 -26.63 14.20 -11.15
N GLU A 473 -26.39 14.18 -12.46
CA GLU A 473 -27.22 14.81 -13.47
C GLU A 473 -28.39 13.89 -13.87
N LYS A 474 -29.63 14.28 -13.53
CA LYS A 474 -30.82 13.51 -13.90
C LYS A 474 -31.00 13.41 -15.42
N GLU A 475 -30.68 14.49 -16.13
CA GLU A 475 -30.73 14.51 -17.60
C GLU A 475 -29.77 13.50 -18.23
N TRP A 476 -28.65 13.16 -17.57
CA TRP A 476 -27.72 12.18 -18.11
C TRP A 476 -28.35 10.79 -18.15
N ILE A 477 -28.88 10.29 -17.01
CA ILE A 477 -29.45 8.94 -16.93
C ILE A 477 -30.69 8.78 -17.85
N GLU A 478 -31.45 9.85 -18.07
CA GLU A 478 -32.61 9.89 -18.97
C GLU A 478 -32.21 9.79 -20.45
N ASN A 479 -31.00 10.27 -20.81
CA ASN A 479 -30.46 10.27 -22.17
C ASN A 479 -29.55 9.06 -22.46
N VAL A 480 -29.30 8.16 -21.49
CA VAL A 480 -28.54 6.93 -21.73
C VAL A 480 -29.32 6.02 -22.67
N GLU A 481 -28.68 5.63 -23.77
CA GLU A 481 -29.17 4.63 -24.72
C GLU A 481 -28.84 3.23 -24.18
N TRP A 482 -29.86 2.55 -23.66
CA TRP A 482 -29.78 1.17 -23.17
C TRP A 482 -29.95 0.16 -24.31
N GLU A 483 -29.31 -1.01 -24.20
CA GLU A 483 -29.38 -2.08 -25.21
C GLU A 483 -30.81 -2.58 -25.43
N ASP A 484 -31.53 -2.84 -24.34
CA ASP A 484 -32.91 -3.30 -24.35
C ASP A 484 -33.65 -2.81 -23.09
N GLU A 485 -34.97 -2.95 -23.10
CA GLU A 485 -35.84 -2.50 -21.99
C GLU A 485 -35.57 -3.28 -20.69
N ALA A 486 -35.07 -4.52 -20.77
CA ALA A 486 -34.73 -5.33 -19.60
C ALA A 486 -33.48 -4.77 -18.88
N THR A 487 -32.47 -4.41 -19.66
CA THR A 487 -31.21 -3.79 -19.22
C THR A 487 -31.50 -2.44 -18.58
N LYS A 488 -32.32 -1.61 -19.25
CA LYS A 488 -32.77 -0.32 -18.72
C LYS A 488 -33.47 -0.46 -17.37
N ASN A 489 -34.47 -1.33 -17.28
CA ASN A 489 -35.22 -1.51 -16.05
C ASN A 489 -34.31 -2.01 -14.92
N TRP A 490 -33.44 -2.97 -15.18
CA TRP A 490 -32.52 -3.49 -14.17
C TRP A 490 -31.64 -2.38 -13.56
N PHE A 491 -30.95 -1.61 -14.41
CA PHE A 491 -29.98 -0.64 -13.92
C PHE A 491 -30.62 0.65 -13.39
N LEU A 492 -31.79 1.07 -13.89
CA LEU A 492 -32.50 2.21 -13.31
C LEU A 492 -32.93 1.95 -11.85
N HIS A 493 -33.31 0.71 -11.51
CA HIS A 493 -33.64 0.35 -10.13
C HIS A 493 -32.42 0.28 -9.21
N SER A 494 -31.24 -0.06 -9.76
CA SER A 494 -29.98 -0.14 -9.01
C SER A 494 -29.17 1.16 -9.04
N SER A 495 -29.71 2.23 -9.64
CA SER A 495 -29.06 3.53 -9.71
C SER A 495 -29.49 4.46 -8.57
N SER A 496 -28.56 5.25 -8.04
CA SER A 496 -28.84 6.29 -7.04
C SER A 496 -28.36 7.65 -7.52
N GLN A 497 -29.25 8.65 -7.50
CA GLN A 497 -28.85 10.05 -7.63
C GLN A 497 -28.20 10.51 -6.30
N VAL A 498 -26.98 11.06 -6.36
CA VAL A 498 -26.16 11.42 -5.18
C VAL A 498 -25.86 12.91 -5.11
#